data_AF-A0A315QXN0-F1
#
_entry.id   AF-A0A315QXN0-F1
#
_cell.length_a   1.000
_cell.length_b   1.000
_cell.length_c   1.000
_cell.angle_alpha   90.00
_cell.angle_beta   90.00
_cell.angle_gamma   90.00
#
_symmetry.space_group_name_H-M   'P 1'
#
loop_
_entity.id
_entity.type
_entity.pdbx_description
1 polymer ?
#
loop_
_entity_poly.entity_id
_entity_poly.type
_entity_poly.pdbx_seq_one_letter_code
_entity_poly.pdbx_strand_id
1 'polypeptide(L)' 'MTVNGVPSDDWKVSKALGPYAKKPDEDELKAMQRALKRKKDSISCDREVVDFKMPF' A
#
# COMPACT_ATOMS: atom_id res chain seq x y z
N MET A 1 -0.27 19.50 -14.37
CA MET A 1 0.47 20.32 -15.36
C MET A 1 0.28 19.67 -16.72
N THR A 2 -0.19 20.43 -17.71
CA THR A 2 -0.30 19.98 -19.11
C THR A 2 0.97 20.36 -19.85
N VAL A 3 1.51 19.46 -20.67
CA VAL A 3 2.64 19.77 -21.57
C VAL A 3 2.05 19.78 -22.97
N ASN A 4 2.12 20.92 -23.66
CA ASN A 4 1.59 21.10 -25.02
C ASN A 4 0.10 20.73 -25.20
N GLY A 5 -0.73 20.98 -24.19
CA GLY A 5 -2.17 20.67 -24.23
C GLY A 5 -2.51 19.20 -24.02
N VAL A 6 -1.53 18.29 -24.01
CA VAL A 6 -1.71 16.89 -23.63
C VAL A 6 -1.53 16.77 -22.11
N PRO A 7 -2.43 16.08 -21.40
CA PRO A 7 -2.20 15.78 -20.01
C PRO A 7 -0.94 14.92 -19.87
N SER A 8 0.05 15.45 -19.13
CA SER A 8 1.30 14.73 -18.89
C SER A 8 1.01 13.35 -18.32
N ASP A 9 1.89 12.39 -18.58
CA ASP A 9 1.73 11.04 -18.06
C ASP A 9 1.66 11.05 -16.52
N ASP A 10 2.44 11.94 -15.88
CA ASP A 10 2.36 12.21 -14.43
C ASP A 10 0.97 12.62 -13.96
N TRP A 11 0.20 13.34 -14.78
CA TRP A 11 -1.18 13.71 -14.43
C TRP A 11 -2.11 12.50 -14.52
N LYS A 12 -1.94 11.65 -15.53
CA LYS A 12 -2.73 10.41 -15.64
C LYS A 12 -2.43 9.48 -14.47
N VAL A 13 -1.15 9.34 -14.13
CA VAL A 13 -0.67 8.53 -13.01
C VAL A 13 -1.20 9.09 -11.68
N SER A 14 -1.09 10.40 -11.46
CA SER A 14 -1.63 11.03 -10.25
C SER A 14 -3.16 10.88 -10.15
N LYS A 15 -3.87 10.96 -11.28
CA LYS A 15 -5.33 10.78 -11.31
C LYS A 15 -5.74 9.33 -11.06
N ALA A 16 -5.00 8.37 -11.60
CA ALA A 16 -5.24 6.94 -11.39
C ALA A 16 -4.95 6.50 -9.95
N LEU A 17 -3.88 7.04 -9.36
CA LEU A 17 -3.47 6.75 -7.98
C LEU A 17 -4.37 7.45 -6.94
N GLY A 18 -5.03 8.55 -7.31
CA GLY A 18 -5.99 9.25 -6.45
C GLY A 18 -5.38 9.65 -5.10
N PRO A 19 -5.93 9.20 -3.95
CA PRO A 19 -5.39 9.50 -2.62
C PRO A 19 -3.93 9.06 -2.42
N TYR A 20 -3.50 8.01 -3.13
CA TYR A 20 -2.15 7.47 -3.04
C TYR A 20 -1.14 8.20 -3.93
N ALA A 21 -1.59 9.15 -4.76
CA ALA A 21 -0.70 10.02 -5.51
C ALA A 21 0.05 10.99 -4.59
N LYS A 22 -0.54 11.32 -3.42
CA LYS A 22 0.12 12.12 -2.40
C LYS A 22 1.19 11.27 -1.74
N LYS A 23 2.44 11.72 -1.82
CA LYS A 23 3.52 11.09 -1.06
C LYS A 23 3.18 11.23 0.43
N PRO A 24 3.18 10.14 1.21
CA PRO A 24 2.95 10.21 2.64
C PRO A 24 4.05 11.03 3.30
N ASP A 25 3.69 11.82 4.31
CA ASP A 25 4.66 12.58 5.08
C ASP A 25 5.56 11.62 5.89
N GLU A 26 6.77 12.03 6.24
CA GLU A 26 7.75 11.16 6.92
C GLU A 26 7.21 10.58 8.23
N ASP A 27 6.39 11.34 8.95
CA ASP A 27 5.73 10.91 10.19
C ASP A 27 4.63 9.87 9.93
N GLU A 28 3.86 10.00 8.84
CA GLU A 28 2.85 9.02 8.43
C GLU A 28 3.51 7.68 8.06
N LEU A 29 4.63 7.74 7.34
CA LEU A 29 5.48 6.59 7.02
C LEU A 29 5.96 5.88 8.29
N LYS A 30 6.45 6.63 9.27
CA LYS A 30 6.93 6.08 10.54
C LYS A 30 5.82 5.44 11.37
N ALA A 31 4.62 6.03 11.35
CA ALA A 31 3.43 5.46 11.99
C ALA A 31 3.00 4.14 11.32
N MET A 32 2.96 4.10 9.98
CA MET A 32 2.64 2.88 9.23
C MET A 32 3.65 1.76 9.49
N GLN A 33 4.95 2.07 9.50
CA GLN A 33 5.97 1.08 9.82
C GLN A 33 5.83 0.50 11.24
N ARG A 34 5.52 1.34 12.24
CA ARG A 34 5.26 0.89 13.60
C ARG A 34 4.01 0.00 13.69
N ALA A 35 2.94 0.36 12.97
CA ALA A 35 1.72 -0.44 12.90
C ALA A 35 1.96 -1.81 12.24
N LEU A 36 2.75 -1.86 11.16
CA LEU A 36 3.13 -3.11 10.49
C LEU A 36 3.96 -4.02 11.40
N LYS A 37 4.92 -3.46 12.16
CA LYS A 37 5.70 -4.22 13.13
C LYS A 37 4.80 -4.84 14.21
N ARG A 38 3.91 -4.04 14.81
CA ARG A 38 2.95 -4.53 15.81
C ARG A 38 2.05 -5.64 15.28
N LYS A 39 1.55 -5.52 14.03
CA LYS A 39 0.77 -6.58 13.39
C LYS A 39 1.59 -7.84 13.15
N LYS A 40 2.84 -7.70 12.71
CA LYS A 40 3.73 -8.85 12.50
C LYS A 40 3.98 -9.61 13.79
N ASP A 41 4.17 -8.89 14.90
CA ASP A 41 4.34 -9.49 16.22
C ASP A 41 3.04 -10.16 16.70
N SER A 42 1.86 -9.58 16.43
CA SER A 42 0.57 -10.18 16.79
C SER A 42 0.15 -11.36 15.91
N ILE A 43 0.62 -11.44 14.66
CA ILE A 43 0.36 -12.57 13.75
C ILE A 43 1.13 -13.83 14.17
N SER A 44 2.06 -13.73 15.12
CA SER A 44 2.82 -14.89 15.63
C SER A 44 2.04 -15.84 16.55
N CYS A 45 0.79 -15.52 16.92
CA CYS A 45 0.06 -16.31 17.93
C CYS A 45 -1.10 -17.19 17.44
N ASP A 46 -1.65 -17.02 16.22
CA ASP A 46 -2.77 -17.86 15.75
C ASP A 46 -2.62 -18.20 14.26
N ARG A 47 -1.59 -18.98 13.91
CA ARG A 47 -1.61 -19.72 12.65
C ARG A 47 -2.08 -21.14 12.95
N GLU A 48 -3.39 -21.31 13.02
CA GLU A 48 -3.96 -22.59 12.63
C GLU A 48 -3.43 -22.88 11.22
N VAL A 49 -2.55 -23.88 11.12
CA VAL A 49 -2.07 -24.40 9.85
C VAL A 49 -3.31 -25.02 9.20
N VAL A 50 -4.07 -24.21 8.48
CA VAL A 50 -5.17 -24.71 7.65
C VAL A 50 -4.50 -25.44 6.50
N ASP A 51 -4.38 -26.76 6.64
CA ASP A 51 -3.95 -27.66 5.57
C ASP A 51 -4.91 -27.49 4.39
N PHE A 52 -4.57 -26.59 3.46
CA PHE A 52 -5.34 -26.37 2.25
C PHE A 52 -5.17 -27.60 1.35
N LYS A 53 -6.05 -28.58 1.52
CA LYS A 53 -6.06 -29.79 0.70
C LYS A 53 -6.64 -29.43 -0.67
N MET A 54 -5.75 -29.12 -1.61
CA MET A 54 -6.11 -28.80 -2.99
C MET A 54 -6.79 -30.03 -3.62
N PRO A 55 -8.02 -29.91 -4.16
CA PRO A 55 -8.65 -31.02 -4.87
C PRO A 55 -7.94 -31.18 -6.22
N PHE A 56 -7.52 -32.41 -6.50
CA PHE A 56 -6.98 -32.85 -7.79
C PHE A 56 -8.09 -33.08 -8.81
#